data_AF-A0A7C5VAA8-F1
#
_entry.id   AF-A0A7C5VAA8-F1
#
_cell.length_a   1.000
_cell.length_b   1.000
_cell.length_c   1.000
_cell.angle_alpha   90.00
_cell.angle_beta   90.00
_cell.angle_gamma   90.00
#
_symmetry.space_group_name_H-M   'P 1'
#
loop_
_entity.id
_entity.type
_entity.pdbx_description
1 polymer ?
#
loop_
_entity_poly.entity_id
_entity_poly.type
_entity_poly.pdbx_seq_one_letter_code
_entity_poly.pdbx_strand_id
1 'polypeptide(L)'
;MTHAAIAQRAESVHAGQKQGEGLVVVPILGSSHTEPAYQLLTADTVSGVTVEETSSAGNVNVLRVRNDCDTLVYLMDGQELRGAKQNRILNTDVLVPARSTVEIPVSCVEQGRWRHVSAAFTAGKAASIRTRSAKLDRVLASLKEGRGHDADQQAVWEEVEAVMLHRKAASPTAALSDVYAQEEQALSNFRSKLKLPADSIGVAVFQRGQLMGLDLFDRHTTLAYFWESLVDSYAIDLLQEGLFAAEADSEVSPHADATSDTPEAVATRAALHRAATGDWESFKAPGEGVDWRLEDDQMAAAALVWQERVVVHLQLFPKWGGQVGYRPRIHRQHFGDRR
;
A
#
# COMPACT_ATOMS: atom_id res chain seq x y z
N MET A 1 -0.87 26.42 -0.64
CA MET A 1 -0.47 25.57 0.50
C MET A 1 0.98 25.18 0.29
N THR A 2 1.76 24.98 1.35
CA THR A 2 3.18 24.56 1.26
C THR A 2 3.31 23.11 1.72
N HIS A 3 4.16 22.30 1.08
CA HIS A 3 4.43 20.91 1.48
C HIS A 3 5.41 20.77 2.66
N ALA A 4 5.57 21.83 3.47
CA ALA A 4 6.56 21.90 4.55
C ALA A 4 6.45 20.74 5.56
N ALA A 5 5.22 20.26 5.84
CA ALA A 5 5.01 19.10 6.71
C ALA A 5 5.60 17.81 6.12
N ILE A 6 5.54 17.63 4.80
CA ILE A 6 6.13 16.48 4.09
C ILE A 6 7.65 16.53 4.22
N ALA A 7 8.26 17.68 3.96
CA ALA A 7 9.70 17.89 4.10
C ALA A 7 10.17 17.62 5.54
N GLN A 8 9.54 18.27 6.51
CA GLN A 8 9.87 18.08 7.92
C GLN A 8 9.74 16.61 8.35
N ARG A 9 8.67 15.92 7.91
CA ARG A 9 8.49 14.50 8.24
C ARG A 9 9.59 13.66 7.62
N ALA A 10 9.88 13.81 6.33
CA ALA A 10 10.88 13.03 5.63
C ALA A 10 12.32 13.25 6.16
N GLU A 11 12.64 14.46 6.63
CA GLU A 11 13.94 14.81 7.21
C GLU A 11 14.10 14.33 8.66
N SER A 12 13.00 14.11 9.38
CA SER A 12 13.02 13.74 10.80
C SER A 12 13.25 12.24 11.07
N VAL A 13 13.40 11.43 10.03
CA VAL A 13 13.40 9.96 10.11
C VAL A 13 14.68 9.38 9.51
N HIS A 14 15.02 8.16 9.90
CA HIS A 14 16.22 7.49 9.41
C HIS A 14 16.00 5.99 9.21
N ALA A 15 16.81 5.39 8.35
CA ALA A 15 16.78 3.95 8.11
C ALA A 15 17.31 3.19 9.34
N GLY A 16 16.59 2.15 9.75
CA GLY A 16 17.02 1.18 10.75
C GLY A 16 17.84 0.04 10.14
N GLN A 17 18.04 -1.03 10.92
CA GLN A 17 18.78 -2.21 10.47
C GLN A 17 18.00 -2.99 9.39
N LYS A 18 18.66 -3.30 8.28
CA LYS A 18 18.07 -4.12 7.20
C LYS A 18 17.83 -5.57 7.64
N GLN A 19 16.78 -6.17 7.10
CA GLN A 19 16.32 -7.51 7.43
C GLN A 19 15.92 -8.28 6.17
N GLY A 20 16.05 -9.60 6.16
CA GLY A 20 15.70 -10.46 5.03
C GLY A 20 16.80 -10.61 3.97
N GLU A 21 16.65 -11.64 3.15
CA GLU A 21 17.56 -12.01 2.04
C GLU A 21 16.76 -12.01 0.73
N GLY A 22 17.35 -11.50 -0.35
CA GLY A 22 16.67 -11.35 -1.66
C GLY A 22 15.62 -10.23 -1.70
N LEU A 23 14.62 -10.30 -0.81
CA LEU A 23 13.68 -9.24 -0.48
C LEU A 23 14.06 -8.65 0.88
N VAL A 24 14.65 -7.46 0.85
CA VAL A 24 15.20 -6.78 2.02
C VAL A 24 14.20 -5.76 2.53
N VAL A 25 13.93 -5.79 3.83
CA VAL A 25 13.03 -4.89 4.54
C VAL A 25 13.86 -4.02 5.48
N VAL A 26 13.73 -2.71 5.35
CA VAL A 26 14.42 -1.71 6.17
C VAL A 26 13.37 -0.91 6.93
N PRO A 27 13.25 -1.08 8.27
CA PRO A 27 12.38 -0.23 9.08
C PRO A 27 12.84 1.22 8.99
N ILE A 28 11.91 2.17 9.07
CA ILE A 28 12.20 3.60 9.14
C ILE A 28 11.82 4.08 10.53
N LEU A 29 12.81 4.60 11.24
CA LEU A 29 12.73 4.97 12.64
C LEU A 29 12.47 6.46 12.79
N GLY A 30 11.63 6.81 13.76
CA GLY A 30 11.34 8.20 14.09
C GLY A 30 10.27 8.35 15.15
N SER A 31 9.89 9.60 15.42
CA SER A 31 8.93 9.92 16.49
C SER A 31 7.48 9.73 16.05
N SER A 32 6.64 9.27 16.99
CA SER A 32 5.19 9.24 16.83
C SER A 32 4.58 10.63 17.05
N HIS A 33 3.52 10.94 16.30
CA HIS A 33 2.64 12.06 16.58
C HIS A 33 1.47 11.64 17.48
N THR A 34 0.96 12.55 18.31
CA THR A 34 -0.20 12.30 19.16
C THR A 34 -1.52 12.73 18.52
N GLU A 35 -1.46 13.62 17.53
CA GLU A 35 -2.59 14.13 16.75
C GLU A 35 -2.39 13.86 15.25
N PRO A 36 -3.47 13.77 14.46
CA PRO A 36 -4.87 13.73 14.89
C PRO A 36 -5.24 12.42 15.56
N ALA A 37 -5.97 12.43 16.68
CA ALA A 37 -6.51 11.18 17.24
C ALA A 37 -7.47 10.49 16.25
N TYR A 38 -7.13 9.28 15.81
CA TYR A 38 -7.97 8.47 14.93
C TYR A 38 -7.97 6.99 15.33
N GLN A 39 -9.00 6.29 14.88
CA GLN A 39 -9.14 4.84 14.95
C GLN A 39 -8.81 4.21 13.60
N LEU A 40 -8.36 2.95 13.63
CA LEU A 40 -8.15 2.10 12.46
C LEU A 40 -9.33 1.13 12.34
N LEU A 41 -9.55 0.55 11.16
CA LEU A 41 -10.65 -0.40 10.95
C LEU A 41 -10.32 -1.79 11.51
N THR A 42 -10.58 -2.03 12.79
CA THR A 42 -10.38 -3.31 13.48
C THR A 42 -11.71 -4.00 13.73
N ALA A 43 -11.69 -5.26 14.18
CA ALA A 43 -12.92 -5.96 14.60
C ALA A 43 -13.70 -5.18 15.68
N ASP A 44 -13.00 -4.45 16.55
CA ASP A 44 -13.61 -3.69 17.66
C ASP A 44 -14.24 -2.37 17.17
N THR A 45 -13.61 -1.69 16.20
CA THR A 45 -14.08 -0.38 15.70
C THR A 45 -15.20 -0.49 14.69
N VAL A 46 -15.40 -1.67 14.06
CA VAL A 46 -16.51 -1.95 13.14
C VAL A 46 -17.89 -1.72 13.79
N SER A 47 -18.01 -1.77 15.12
CA SER A 47 -19.27 -1.47 15.81
C SER A 47 -19.76 -0.02 15.61
N GLY A 48 -18.84 0.93 15.41
CA GLY A 48 -19.13 2.35 15.17
C GLY A 48 -18.83 2.82 13.74
N VAL A 49 -18.35 1.94 12.86
CA VAL A 49 -17.98 2.29 11.48
C VAL A 49 -18.66 1.34 10.51
N THR A 50 -19.49 1.88 9.62
CA THR A 50 -20.15 1.10 8.57
C THR A 50 -19.62 1.52 7.20
N VAL A 51 -19.25 0.55 6.38
CA VAL A 51 -18.90 0.76 4.97
C VAL A 51 -19.90 0.02 4.10
N GLU A 52 -20.54 0.71 3.17
CA GLU A 52 -21.63 0.18 2.34
C GLU A 52 -21.58 0.67 0.88
N GLU A 53 -22.27 -0.05 -0.01
CA GLU A 53 -22.46 0.40 -1.40
C GLU A 53 -23.40 1.62 -1.44
N THR A 54 -23.08 2.63 -2.25
CA THR A 54 -23.90 3.85 -2.37
C THR A 54 -25.27 3.61 -3.00
N SER A 55 -25.39 2.56 -3.83
CA SER A 55 -26.66 2.09 -4.39
C SER A 55 -26.57 0.66 -4.88
N SER A 56 -27.72 0.01 -5.04
CA SER A 56 -27.82 -1.32 -5.65
C SER A 56 -27.49 -1.34 -7.15
N ALA A 57 -27.50 -0.17 -7.83
CA ALA A 57 -27.51 -0.04 -9.29
C ALA A 57 -26.27 0.60 -9.94
N GLY A 58 -25.22 0.97 -9.20
CA GLY A 58 -23.88 1.06 -9.80
C GLY A 58 -23.25 2.44 -9.91
N ASN A 59 -22.70 2.91 -8.79
CA ASN A 59 -21.35 3.47 -8.86
C ASN A 59 -20.41 2.52 -8.11
N VAL A 60 -19.81 1.57 -8.85
CA VAL A 60 -18.92 0.55 -8.27
C VAL A 60 -17.62 1.14 -7.72
N ASN A 61 -17.27 2.35 -8.16
CA ASN A 61 -16.03 3.04 -7.81
C ASN A 61 -16.19 3.95 -6.59
N VAL A 62 -17.34 3.94 -5.93
CA VAL A 62 -17.60 4.75 -4.73
C VAL A 62 -18.30 3.91 -3.67
N LEU A 63 -17.74 3.89 -2.46
CA LEU A 63 -18.40 3.39 -1.26
C LEU A 63 -18.79 4.53 -0.33
N ARG A 64 -19.75 4.29 0.55
CA ARG A 64 -20.10 5.21 1.64
C ARG A 64 -19.54 4.67 2.95
N VAL A 65 -18.80 5.50 3.67
CA VAL A 65 -18.32 5.23 5.03
C VAL A 65 -19.09 6.12 5.99
N ARG A 66 -19.81 5.51 6.95
CA ARG A 66 -20.39 6.18 8.09
C ARG A 66 -19.52 5.94 9.31
N ASN A 67 -19.01 7.02 9.89
CA ASN A 67 -18.27 7.03 11.14
C ASN A 67 -19.17 7.56 12.26
N ASP A 68 -19.73 6.65 13.04
CA ASP A 68 -20.54 6.96 14.22
C ASP A 68 -19.66 7.11 15.47
N CYS A 69 -18.34 7.02 15.39
CA CYS A 69 -17.44 7.26 16.53
C CYS A 69 -17.27 8.77 16.81
N ASP A 70 -16.76 9.09 18.02
CA ASP A 70 -16.39 10.45 18.43
C ASP A 70 -14.98 10.88 17.99
N THR A 71 -14.27 10.01 17.28
CA THR A 71 -12.92 10.25 16.76
C THR A 71 -12.89 10.02 15.25
N LEU A 72 -11.84 10.52 14.59
CA LEU A 72 -11.55 10.22 13.19
C LEU A 72 -11.36 8.71 12.97
N VAL A 73 -11.56 8.27 11.73
CA VAL A 73 -11.20 6.91 11.29
C VAL A 73 -10.27 7.02 10.09
N TYR A 74 -9.10 6.39 10.16
CA TYR A 74 -8.14 6.37 9.06
C TYR A 74 -8.28 5.08 8.23
N LEU A 75 -8.40 5.26 6.92
CA LEU A 75 -8.40 4.21 5.90
C LEU A 75 -7.22 4.46 4.96
N MET A 76 -6.36 3.46 4.81
CA MET A 76 -5.12 3.59 4.04
C MET A 76 -5.37 3.39 2.55
N ASP A 77 -4.69 4.18 1.72
CA ASP A 77 -4.59 3.96 0.29
C ASP A 77 -4.20 2.50 -0.02
N GLY A 78 -5.01 1.83 -0.86
CA GLY A 78 -4.77 0.45 -1.26
C GLY A 78 -5.19 -0.59 -0.22
N GLN A 79 -5.72 -0.22 0.95
CA GLN A 79 -6.35 -1.16 1.87
C GLN A 79 -7.55 -1.84 1.18
N GLU A 80 -7.62 -3.16 1.25
CA GLU A 80 -8.77 -3.92 0.78
C GLU A 80 -9.96 -3.79 1.75
N LEU A 81 -11.15 -3.69 1.20
CA LEU A 81 -12.45 -3.76 1.86
C LEU A 81 -13.18 -4.97 1.28
N ARG A 82 -13.47 -5.97 2.12
CA ARG A 82 -14.04 -7.26 1.72
C ARG A 82 -15.52 -7.35 2.03
N GLY A 83 -16.32 -7.82 1.08
CA GLY A 83 -17.77 -8.01 1.30
C GLY A 83 -18.64 -7.51 0.16
N ALA A 84 -19.90 -7.18 0.49
CA ALA A 84 -20.91 -6.67 -0.43
C ALA A 84 -21.00 -7.50 -1.72
N LYS A 85 -21.05 -6.87 -2.91
CA LYS A 85 -21.04 -7.63 -4.17
C LYS A 85 -19.66 -8.12 -4.58
N GLN A 86 -18.62 -7.39 -4.21
CA GLN A 86 -17.24 -7.58 -4.67
C GLN A 86 -16.28 -6.87 -3.72
N ASN A 87 -15.07 -7.41 -3.56
CA ASN A 87 -14.04 -6.71 -2.79
C ASN A 87 -13.57 -5.42 -3.51
N ARG A 88 -13.14 -4.44 -2.72
CA ARG A 88 -12.68 -3.13 -3.16
C ARG A 88 -11.31 -2.81 -2.56
N ILE A 89 -10.53 -1.95 -3.20
CA ILE A 89 -9.39 -1.28 -2.58
C ILE A 89 -9.63 0.23 -2.58
N LEU A 90 -9.15 0.94 -1.55
CA LEU A 90 -9.17 2.40 -1.54
C LEU A 90 -8.22 2.97 -2.60
N ASN A 91 -8.62 4.06 -3.26
CA ASN A 91 -7.79 4.73 -4.27
C ASN A 91 -6.93 5.86 -3.71
N THR A 92 -7.18 6.28 -2.47
CA THR A 92 -6.43 7.29 -1.74
C THR A 92 -6.61 7.08 -0.24
N ASP A 93 -5.73 7.69 0.55
CA ASP A 93 -5.85 7.79 2.00
C ASP A 93 -7.07 8.63 2.39
N VAL A 94 -7.81 8.20 3.42
CA VAL A 94 -9.00 8.91 3.90
C VAL A 94 -9.00 8.98 5.42
N LEU A 95 -9.09 10.20 5.96
CA LEU A 95 -9.49 10.43 7.35
C LEU A 95 -10.98 10.78 7.40
N VAL A 96 -11.82 9.85 7.83
CA VAL A 96 -13.27 10.07 7.94
C VAL A 96 -13.56 10.85 9.23
N PRO A 97 -14.15 12.07 9.17
CA PRO A 97 -14.48 12.87 10.34
C PRO A 97 -15.35 12.11 11.34
N ALA A 98 -15.24 12.45 12.63
CA ALA A 98 -16.15 11.95 13.66
C ALA A 98 -17.61 12.30 13.32
N ARG A 99 -18.54 11.40 13.67
CA ARG A 99 -20.00 11.61 13.49
C ARG A 99 -20.38 12.07 12.08
N SER A 100 -19.76 11.48 11.05
CA SER A 100 -19.92 11.91 9.66
C SER A 100 -20.11 10.76 8.70
N THR A 101 -20.55 11.10 7.49
CA THR A 101 -20.64 10.18 6.36
C THR A 101 -19.80 10.74 5.21
N VAL A 102 -18.89 9.93 4.66
CA VAL A 102 -18.01 10.30 3.55
C VAL A 102 -18.14 9.28 2.43
N GLU A 103 -18.18 9.75 1.19
CA GLU A 103 -18.02 8.88 0.01
C GLU A 103 -16.54 8.71 -0.31
N ILE A 104 -16.08 7.47 -0.41
CA ILE A 104 -14.68 7.12 -0.65
C ILE A 104 -14.50 6.52 -2.05
N PRO A 105 -13.45 6.95 -2.78
CA PRO A 105 -13.12 6.40 -4.09
C PRO A 105 -12.43 5.04 -3.94
N VAL A 106 -12.89 4.07 -4.72
CA VAL A 106 -12.42 2.69 -4.66
C VAL A 106 -12.32 2.06 -6.04
N SER A 107 -11.63 0.93 -6.13
CA SER A 107 -11.63 0.06 -7.30
C SER A 107 -11.88 -1.39 -6.92
N CYS A 108 -12.60 -2.12 -7.76
CA CYS A 108 -12.91 -3.54 -7.61
C CYS A 108 -11.65 -4.39 -7.76
N VAL A 109 -11.47 -5.36 -6.87
CA VAL A 109 -10.37 -6.36 -6.93
C VAL A 109 -10.89 -7.80 -6.95
N GLU A 110 -12.14 -7.97 -7.39
CA GLU A 110 -12.82 -9.25 -7.57
C GLU A 110 -13.78 -9.18 -8.76
N GLN A 111 -13.27 -9.43 -9.96
CA GLN A 111 -14.02 -9.21 -11.21
C GLN A 111 -15.21 -10.16 -11.38
N GLY A 112 -15.05 -11.44 -11.01
CA GLY A 112 -15.98 -12.52 -11.32
C GLY A 112 -17.14 -12.68 -10.32
N ARG A 113 -17.25 -11.83 -9.29
CA ARG A 113 -18.38 -11.84 -8.36
C ARG A 113 -19.32 -10.67 -8.67
N TRP A 114 -20.61 -10.93 -8.84
CA TRP A 114 -21.63 -9.88 -8.83
C TRP A 114 -22.87 -10.37 -8.07
N ARG A 115 -22.63 -10.77 -6.82
CA ARG A 115 -23.68 -11.22 -5.89
C ARG A 115 -23.35 -10.73 -4.50
N HIS A 116 -24.37 -10.29 -3.80
CA HIS A 116 -24.23 -9.78 -2.44
C HIS A 116 -23.89 -10.93 -1.45
N VAL A 117 -22.78 -10.80 -0.70
CA VAL A 117 -22.34 -11.79 0.30
C VAL A 117 -22.39 -11.28 1.74
N SER A 118 -22.40 -9.96 1.95
CA SER A 118 -22.51 -9.32 3.27
C SER A 118 -23.09 -7.92 3.13
N ALA A 119 -23.79 -7.42 4.15
CA ALA A 119 -24.37 -6.07 4.14
C ALA A 119 -23.33 -4.94 4.28
N ALA A 120 -22.19 -5.24 4.89
CA ALA A 120 -21.10 -4.29 5.12
C ALA A 120 -19.76 -4.88 4.71
N PHE A 121 -18.78 -4.01 4.47
CA PHE A 121 -17.40 -4.41 4.23
C PHE A 121 -16.61 -4.57 5.54
N THR A 122 -15.63 -5.47 5.54
CA THR A 122 -14.60 -5.60 6.59
C THR A 122 -13.22 -5.28 6.04
N ALA A 123 -12.28 -4.88 6.91
CA ALA A 123 -10.89 -4.67 6.50
C ALA A 123 -10.25 -5.95 5.94
N GLY A 124 -9.51 -5.81 4.85
CA GLY A 124 -8.63 -6.82 4.25
C GLY A 124 -7.17 -6.38 4.27
N LYS A 125 -6.32 -7.06 3.48
CA LYS A 125 -4.89 -6.73 3.36
C LYS A 125 -4.67 -5.53 2.45
N ALA A 126 -3.47 -4.96 2.45
CA ALA A 126 -3.07 -3.99 1.44
C ALA A 126 -3.02 -4.64 0.05
N ALA A 127 -3.36 -3.89 -1.00
CA ALA A 127 -3.20 -4.29 -2.39
C ALA A 127 -1.73 -4.59 -2.69
N SER A 128 -1.43 -5.39 -3.72
CA SER A 128 -0.03 -5.72 -4.03
C SER A 128 0.77 -4.47 -4.44
N ILE A 129 2.09 -4.51 -4.29
CA ILE A 129 2.98 -3.41 -4.68
C ILE A 129 2.74 -2.96 -6.12
N ARG A 130 2.49 -3.89 -7.05
CA ARG A 130 2.15 -3.57 -8.45
C ARG A 130 0.93 -2.64 -8.54
N THR A 131 -0.15 -2.98 -7.85
CA THR A 131 -1.38 -2.19 -7.86
C THR A 131 -1.21 -0.88 -7.11
N ARG A 132 -0.53 -0.89 -5.96
CA ARG A 132 -0.27 0.31 -5.16
C ARG A 132 0.55 1.34 -5.94
N SER A 133 1.65 0.92 -6.57
CA SER A 133 2.53 1.83 -7.32
C SER A 133 1.88 2.37 -8.59
N ALA A 134 1.28 1.51 -9.40
CA ALA A 134 0.75 1.89 -10.72
C ALA A 134 -0.48 2.80 -10.61
N LYS A 135 -1.26 2.64 -9.54
CA LYS A 135 -2.43 3.48 -9.28
C LYS A 135 -2.07 4.95 -9.05
N LEU A 136 -0.96 5.25 -8.38
CA LEU A 136 -0.64 6.63 -7.98
C LEU A 136 -0.58 7.60 -9.18
N ASP A 137 0.06 7.19 -10.27
CA ASP A 137 0.15 8.01 -11.49
C ASP A 137 -1.21 8.19 -12.16
N ARG A 138 -2.04 7.13 -12.20
CA ARG A 138 -3.39 7.20 -12.76
C ARG A 138 -4.30 8.12 -11.96
N VAL A 139 -4.22 8.04 -10.62
CA VAL A 139 -4.97 8.92 -9.72
C VAL A 139 -4.51 10.38 -9.87
N LEU A 140 -3.20 10.63 -9.96
CA LEU A 140 -2.69 11.99 -10.22
C LEU A 140 -3.21 12.54 -11.56
N ALA A 141 -3.12 11.77 -12.65
CA ALA A 141 -3.66 12.19 -13.95
C ALA A 141 -5.18 12.49 -13.87
N SER A 142 -5.93 11.61 -13.21
CA SER A 142 -7.38 11.77 -13.02
C SER A 142 -7.75 13.01 -12.20
N LEU A 143 -6.99 13.30 -11.13
CA LEU A 143 -7.16 14.49 -10.30
C LEU A 143 -6.90 15.78 -11.10
N LYS A 144 -5.84 15.82 -11.90
CA LYS A 144 -5.53 16.95 -12.80
C LYS A 144 -6.62 17.21 -13.83
N GLU A 145 -7.30 16.16 -14.26
CA GLU A 145 -8.41 16.23 -15.21
C GLU A 145 -9.78 16.45 -14.52
N GLY A 146 -9.80 16.63 -13.19
CA GLY A 146 -11.03 16.92 -12.43
C GLY A 146 -11.98 15.73 -12.30
N ARG A 147 -11.51 14.50 -12.54
CA ARG A 147 -12.30 13.25 -12.44
C ARG A 147 -12.27 12.60 -11.06
N GLY A 148 -11.60 13.22 -10.09
CA GLY A 148 -11.42 12.68 -8.74
C GLY A 148 -10.37 11.57 -8.70
N HIS A 149 -10.39 10.73 -7.67
CA HIS A 149 -9.39 9.68 -7.45
C HIS A 149 -9.69 8.39 -8.22
N ASP A 150 -9.99 8.51 -9.51
CA ASP A 150 -10.16 7.34 -10.38
C ASP A 150 -8.81 6.67 -10.63
N ALA A 151 -8.76 5.37 -10.37
CA ALA A 151 -7.58 4.53 -10.51
C ALA A 151 -7.59 3.68 -11.79
N ASP A 152 -8.55 3.88 -12.68
CA ASP A 152 -8.84 3.02 -13.84
C ASP A 152 -9.16 1.58 -13.42
N GLN A 153 -10.45 1.27 -13.35
CA GLN A 153 -10.94 -0.04 -12.95
C GLN A 153 -10.38 -1.19 -13.79
N GLN A 154 -10.21 -0.99 -15.10
CA GLN A 154 -9.74 -2.04 -15.99
C GLN A 154 -8.24 -2.31 -15.72
N ALA A 155 -7.45 -1.26 -15.56
CA ALA A 155 -6.04 -1.40 -15.21
C ALA A 155 -5.83 -2.09 -13.85
N VAL A 156 -6.68 -1.80 -12.85
CA VAL A 156 -6.64 -2.49 -11.55
C VAL A 156 -6.91 -3.99 -11.69
N TRP A 157 -7.84 -4.40 -12.55
CA TRP A 157 -8.07 -5.83 -12.81
C TRP A 157 -6.90 -6.51 -13.51
N GLU A 158 -6.28 -5.84 -14.48
CA GLU A 158 -5.09 -6.36 -15.18
C GLU A 158 -3.92 -6.58 -14.21
N GLU A 159 -3.76 -5.71 -13.21
CA GLU A 159 -2.75 -5.85 -12.17
C GLU A 159 -3.04 -7.04 -11.24
N VAL A 160 -4.30 -7.20 -10.81
CA VAL A 160 -4.72 -8.36 -10.00
C VAL A 160 -4.52 -9.66 -10.77
N GLU A 161 -4.87 -9.69 -12.06
CA GLU A 161 -4.63 -10.84 -12.94
C GLU A 161 -3.13 -11.13 -13.07
N ALA A 162 -2.28 -10.11 -13.22
CA ALA A 162 -0.83 -10.29 -13.27
C ALA A 162 -0.26 -10.93 -12.00
N VAL A 163 -0.76 -10.54 -10.81
CA VAL A 163 -0.39 -11.15 -9.54
C VAL A 163 -0.84 -12.62 -9.49
N MET A 164 -2.09 -12.91 -9.88
CA MET A 164 -2.62 -14.28 -9.94
C MET A 164 -1.80 -15.17 -10.88
N LEU A 165 -1.47 -14.70 -12.08
CA LEU A 165 -0.66 -15.42 -13.04
C LEU A 165 0.76 -15.66 -12.52
N HIS A 166 1.34 -14.66 -11.85
CA HIS A 166 2.67 -14.80 -11.25
C HIS A 166 2.69 -15.90 -10.18
N ARG A 167 1.67 -15.94 -9.33
CA ARG A 167 1.53 -16.92 -8.24
C ARG A 167 0.88 -18.23 -8.63
N LYS A 168 0.37 -18.32 -9.87
CA LYS A 168 -0.43 -19.46 -10.35
C LYS A 168 -1.61 -19.77 -9.41
N ALA A 169 -2.17 -18.73 -8.80
CA ALA A 169 -3.27 -18.85 -7.85
C ALA A 169 -4.59 -19.11 -8.58
N ALA A 170 -5.38 -20.06 -8.09
CA ALA A 170 -6.72 -20.32 -8.61
C ALA A 170 -7.74 -19.43 -7.89
N SER A 171 -8.53 -18.65 -8.63
CA SER A 171 -9.64 -17.88 -8.05
C SER A 171 -10.85 -17.91 -8.98
N PRO A 172 -11.97 -18.53 -8.56
CA PRO A 172 -13.19 -18.56 -9.37
C PRO A 172 -13.77 -17.16 -9.66
N THR A 173 -13.49 -16.18 -8.81
CA THR A 173 -14.01 -14.80 -8.93
C THR A 173 -12.93 -13.78 -9.26
N ALA A 174 -11.71 -14.22 -9.55
CA ALA A 174 -10.55 -13.34 -9.71
C ALA A 174 -10.41 -12.34 -8.55
N ALA A 175 -10.50 -12.83 -7.31
CA ALA A 175 -10.33 -12.05 -6.09
C ALA A 175 -8.86 -12.00 -5.64
N LEU A 176 -8.31 -10.81 -5.43
CA LEU A 176 -6.95 -10.65 -4.88
C LEU A 176 -6.78 -11.37 -3.53
N SER A 177 -7.83 -11.38 -2.71
CA SER A 177 -7.83 -12.07 -1.42
C SER A 177 -7.54 -13.58 -1.52
N ASP A 178 -7.91 -14.23 -2.63
CA ASP A 178 -7.70 -15.66 -2.82
C ASP A 178 -6.22 -15.98 -3.08
N VAL A 179 -5.49 -15.06 -3.71
CA VAL A 179 -4.03 -15.19 -3.89
C VAL A 179 -3.34 -15.13 -2.54
N TYR A 180 -3.69 -14.14 -1.71
CA TYR A 180 -3.15 -14.03 -0.36
C TYR A 180 -3.47 -15.26 0.50
N ALA A 181 -4.66 -15.83 0.38
CA ALA A 181 -5.04 -17.03 1.14
C ALA A 181 -4.23 -18.26 0.73
N GLN A 182 -3.95 -18.43 -0.58
CA GLN A 182 -3.13 -19.53 -1.09
C GLN A 182 -1.65 -19.39 -0.72
N GLU A 183 -1.14 -18.16 -0.63
CA GLU A 183 0.26 -17.87 -0.32
C GLU A 183 0.53 -17.67 1.19
N GLU A 184 -0.49 -17.79 2.04
CA GLU A 184 -0.42 -17.41 3.46
C GLU A 184 0.74 -18.10 4.21
N GLN A 185 1.01 -19.37 3.91
CA GLN A 185 2.12 -20.08 4.54
C GLN A 185 3.49 -19.49 4.17
N ALA A 186 3.71 -19.20 2.89
CA ALA A 186 4.97 -18.62 2.41
C ALA A 186 5.16 -17.20 2.95
N LEU A 187 4.09 -16.40 2.93
CA LEU A 187 4.09 -15.04 3.46
C LEU A 187 4.35 -15.03 4.97
N SER A 188 3.67 -15.88 5.74
CA SER A 188 3.88 -16.01 7.20
C SER A 188 5.31 -16.45 7.52
N ASN A 189 5.86 -17.39 6.76
CA ASN A 189 7.25 -17.81 6.89
C ASN A 189 8.24 -16.66 6.63
N PHE A 190 7.96 -15.79 5.66
CA PHE A 190 8.78 -14.60 5.40
C PHE A 190 8.64 -13.58 6.54
N ARG A 191 7.41 -13.21 6.91
CA ARG A 191 7.12 -12.23 7.97
C ARG A 191 7.72 -12.62 9.33
N SER A 192 7.68 -13.91 9.69
CA SER A 192 8.22 -14.40 10.98
C SER A 192 9.71 -14.18 11.17
N LYS A 193 10.46 -13.92 10.09
CA LYS A 193 11.90 -13.60 10.12
C LYS A 193 12.17 -12.12 10.33
N LEU A 194 11.14 -11.28 10.25
CA LEU A 194 11.23 -9.85 10.40
C LEU A 194 10.84 -9.43 11.82
N LYS A 195 11.49 -8.38 12.31
CA LYS A 195 11.18 -7.68 13.55
C LYS A 195 10.71 -6.28 13.21
N LEU A 196 9.69 -5.82 13.93
CA LEU A 196 9.25 -4.43 13.92
C LEU A 196 9.86 -3.72 15.14
N PRO A 197 10.92 -2.88 14.97
CA PRO A 197 11.42 -2.06 16.06
C PRO A 197 10.34 -1.14 16.64
N ALA A 198 10.37 -0.91 17.95
CA ALA A 198 9.32 -0.17 18.66
C ALA A 198 9.20 1.30 18.20
N ASP A 199 10.29 1.88 17.71
CA ASP A 199 10.39 3.24 17.20
C ASP A 199 10.18 3.35 15.68
N SER A 200 9.77 2.25 15.02
CA SER A 200 9.47 2.26 13.59
C SER A 200 8.14 2.94 13.30
N ILE A 201 8.17 3.87 12.34
CA ILE A 201 7.02 4.58 11.79
C ILE A 201 6.88 4.36 10.28
N GLY A 202 7.88 3.77 9.63
CA GLY A 202 7.78 3.40 8.23
C GLY A 202 8.58 2.15 7.88
N VAL A 203 8.57 1.83 6.59
CA VAL A 203 9.29 0.70 6.00
C VAL A 203 9.72 1.05 4.58
N ALA A 204 10.94 0.71 4.23
CA ALA A 204 11.42 0.69 2.85
C ALA A 204 11.74 -0.76 2.45
N VAL A 205 11.32 -1.16 1.26
CA VAL A 205 11.53 -2.53 0.76
C VAL A 205 12.40 -2.50 -0.48
N PHE A 206 13.35 -3.42 -0.55
CA PHE A 206 14.33 -3.53 -1.62
C PHE A 206 14.34 -4.93 -2.21
N GLN A 207 14.57 -5.02 -3.52
CA GLN A 207 14.86 -6.28 -4.20
C GLN A 207 16.13 -6.10 -5.03
N ARG A 208 17.12 -6.99 -4.83
CA ARG A 208 18.42 -6.92 -5.54
C ARG A 208 19.07 -5.52 -5.45
N GLY A 209 19.01 -4.90 -4.27
CA GLY A 209 19.57 -3.57 -3.99
C GLY A 209 18.80 -2.40 -4.61
N GLN A 210 17.69 -2.64 -5.32
CA GLN A 210 16.82 -1.59 -5.85
C GLN A 210 15.68 -1.33 -4.88
N LEU A 211 15.38 -0.05 -4.63
CA LEU A 211 14.19 0.33 -3.85
C LEU A 211 12.94 -0.08 -4.63
N MET A 212 12.00 -0.73 -3.95
CA MET A 212 10.72 -1.17 -4.52
C MET A 212 9.57 -0.29 -4.07
N GLY A 213 9.64 0.21 -2.84
CA GLY A 213 8.67 1.15 -2.29
C GLY A 213 9.01 1.51 -0.85
N LEU A 214 8.39 2.58 -0.38
CA LEU A 214 8.53 3.09 0.97
C LEU A 214 7.17 3.59 1.47
N ASP A 215 6.83 3.24 2.70
CA ASP A 215 5.67 3.73 3.43
C ASP A 215 6.11 4.39 4.74
N LEU A 216 5.53 5.53 5.09
CA LEU A 216 5.82 6.30 6.30
C LEU A 216 4.51 6.80 6.93
N PHE A 217 4.26 6.45 8.18
CA PHE A 217 3.07 6.83 8.94
C PHE A 217 3.40 7.88 10.00
N ASP A 218 2.38 8.50 10.57
CA ASP A 218 2.50 9.44 11.69
C ASP A 218 2.86 8.77 13.03
N ARG A 219 2.49 7.50 13.23
CA ARG A 219 2.57 6.78 14.52
C ARG A 219 3.12 5.37 14.41
N HIS A 220 3.81 4.93 15.46
CA HIS A 220 4.24 3.55 15.69
C HIS A 220 3.07 2.58 15.64
N THR A 221 1.95 2.93 16.26
CA THR A 221 0.75 2.09 16.32
C THR A 221 0.10 1.88 14.95
N THR A 222 0.21 2.85 14.05
CA THR A 222 -0.38 2.77 12.71
C THR A 222 0.44 1.86 11.83
N LEU A 223 1.77 2.00 11.84
CA LEU A 223 2.64 1.03 11.19
C LEU A 223 2.43 -0.37 11.77
N ALA A 224 2.35 -0.51 13.09
CA ALA A 224 2.15 -1.82 13.73
C ALA A 224 0.86 -2.52 13.28
N TYR A 225 -0.23 -1.77 13.14
CA TYR A 225 -1.49 -2.32 12.60
C TYR A 225 -1.35 -2.77 11.14
N PHE A 226 -0.70 -1.97 10.29
CA PHE A 226 -0.56 -2.31 8.88
C PHE A 226 0.61 -3.23 8.55
N TRP A 227 1.53 -3.48 9.49
CA TRP A 227 2.82 -4.13 9.27
C TRP A 227 2.72 -5.43 8.47
N GLU A 228 1.91 -6.38 8.93
CA GLU A 228 1.78 -7.67 8.25
C GLU A 228 1.24 -7.48 6.82
N SER A 229 0.21 -6.65 6.67
CA SER A 229 -0.43 -6.39 5.39
C SER A 229 0.48 -5.66 4.39
N LEU A 230 1.31 -4.74 4.89
CA LEU A 230 2.28 -3.99 4.09
C LEU A 230 3.41 -4.90 3.64
N VAL A 231 4.02 -5.66 4.55
CA VAL A 231 5.07 -6.62 4.19
C VAL A 231 4.54 -7.62 3.15
N ASP A 232 3.32 -8.12 3.36
CA ASP A 232 2.65 -9.02 2.42
C ASP A 232 2.42 -8.38 1.05
N SER A 233 2.10 -7.08 0.98
CA SER A 233 1.92 -6.38 -0.29
C SER A 233 3.16 -6.37 -1.17
N TYR A 234 4.35 -6.35 -0.57
CA TYR A 234 5.60 -6.49 -1.30
C TYR A 234 5.92 -7.96 -1.58
N ALA A 235 5.78 -8.83 -0.57
CA ALA A 235 6.15 -10.23 -0.68
C ALA A 235 5.29 -10.98 -1.72
N ILE A 236 4.00 -10.66 -1.84
CA ILE A 236 3.10 -11.31 -2.80
C ILE A 236 3.52 -11.08 -4.27
N ASP A 237 4.24 -10.03 -4.60
CA ASP A 237 4.77 -9.81 -5.96
C ASP A 237 6.25 -10.18 -6.08
N LEU A 238 7.02 -10.04 -5.01
CA LEU A 238 8.49 -10.02 -5.09
C LEU A 238 9.18 -11.23 -4.46
N LEU A 239 8.49 -11.98 -3.59
CA LEU A 239 9.07 -13.16 -2.94
C LEU A 239 9.18 -14.32 -3.94
N GLN A 240 10.39 -14.80 -4.20
CA GLN A 240 10.63 -15.93 -5.10
C GLN A 240 10.75 -17.22 -4.29
N GLU A 241 9.92 -18.24 -4.56
CA GLU A 241 10.08 -19.55 -3.94
C GLU A 241 11.27 -20.30 -4.56
N GLY A 242 12.10 -20.95 -3.74
CA GLY A 242 13.10 -21.93 -4.19
C GLY A 242 14.47 -21.40 -4.63
N LEU A 243 14.75 -20.09 -4.57
CA LEU A 243 16.08 -19.53 -4.85
C LEU A 243 16.96 -19.33 -3.60
N PHE A 244 16.42 -19.60 -2.41
CA PHE A 244 17.15 -19.48 -1.13
C PHE A 244 18.07 -20.68 -0.83
N ALA A 245 18.41 -21.51 -1.83
CA ALA A 245 19.25 -22.70 -1.66
C ALA A 245 20.63 -22.60 -2.34
N ALA A 246 20.97 -21.48 -2.98
CA ALA A 246 22.24 -21.32 -3.67
C ALA A 246 22.78 -19.89 -3.51
N GLU A 247 23.28 -19.58 -2.32
CA GLU A 247 24.37 -18.63 -2.01
C GLU A 247 24.50 -18.52 -0.47
N ALA A 248 24.65 -19.67 0.19
CA ALA A 248 25.13 -19.71 1.57
C ALA A 248 26.66 -19.65 1.53
N ASP A 249 27.21 -18.46 1.31
CA ASP A 249 28.60 -18.10 1.64
C ASP A 249 28.75 -16.57 1.58
N SER A 250 28.15 -15.88 2.55
CA SER A 250 28.77 -14.66 3.09
C SER A 250 28.44 -14.59 4.57
N GLU A 251 29.44 -14.86 5.40
CA GLU A 251 29.39 -14.59 6.84
C GLU A 251 29.17 -13.09 7.04
N VAL A 252 27.93 -12.69 7.35
CA VAL A 252 27.69 -11.34 7.87
C VAL A 252 28.09 -11.36 9.34
N SER A 253 29.24 -10.74 9.62
CA SER A 253 29.80 -10.61 10.96
C SER A 253 28.81 -9.89 11.90
N PRO A 254 28.60 -10.33 13.16
CA PRO A 254 27.58 -9.75 14.05
C PRO A 254 27.87 -8.35 14.62
N HIS A 255 28.84 -7.61 14.08
CA HIS A 255 29.36 -6.38 14.69
C HIS A 255 29.60 -5.26 13.66
N ALA A 256 28.59 -4.92 12.87
CA ALA A 256 28.57 -3.64 12.16
C ALA A 256 27.79 -2.63 13.01
N ASP A 257 28.47 -1.56 13.42
CA ASP A 257 27.88 -0.38 14.05
C ASP A 257 26.62 0.07 13.29
N ALA A 258 25.60 0.51 14.03
CA ALA A 258 24.34 1.04 13.50
C ALA A 258 24.50 2.32 12.65
N THR A 259 25.73 2.70 12.30
CA THR A 259 26.13 3.91 11.56
C THR A 259 26.90 3.62 10.28
N SER A 260 27.08 2.36 9.83
CA SER A 260 27.60 2.12 8.48
C SER A 260 26.46 2.31 7.47
N ASP A 261 26.56 3.32 6.61
CA ASP A 261 25.63 3.60 5.51
C ASP A 261 25.56 2.41 4.55
N THR A 262 24.63 1.48 4.79
CA THR A 262 24.35 0.40 3.83
C THR A 262 23.81 1.00 2.53
N PRO A 263 24.00 0.34 1.36
CA PRO A 263 23.41 0.81 0.12
C PRO A 263 21.90 1.05 0.23
N GLU A 264 21.20 0.19 0.99
CA GLU A 264 19.77 0.35 1.26
C GLU A 264 19.47 1.59 2.11
N ALA A 265 20.25 1.87 3.17
CA ALA A 265 20.07 3.07 3.99
C ALA A 265 20.31 4.36 3.17
N VAL A 266 21.33 4.37 2.30
CA VAL A 266 21.61 5.49 1.39
C VAL A 266 20.44 5.71 0.42
N ALA A 267 19.91 4.65 -0.17
CA ALA A 267 18.79 4.72 -1.11
C ALA A 267 17.48 5.15 -0.42
N THR A 268 17.21 4.67 0.81
CA THR A 268 16.09 5.16 1.64
C THR A 268 16.21 6.66 1.88
N ARG A 269 17.40 7.14 2.28
CA ARG A 269 17.64 8.58 2.50
C ARG A 269 17.49 9.40 1.22
N ALA A 270 17.92 8.87 0.07
CA ALA A 270 17.73 9.53 -1.21
C ALA A 270 16.24 9.65 -1.60
N ALA A 271 15.44 8.62 -1.35
CA ALA A 271 13.99 8.67 -1.57
C ALA A 271 13.29 9.67 -0.64
N LEU A 272 13.66 9.71 0.65
CA LEU A 272 13.13 10.67 1.62
C LEU A 272 13.55 12.11 1.28
N HIS A 273 14.80 12.33 0.86
CA HIS A 273 15.26 13.64 0.40
C HIS A 273 14.44 14.09 -0.83
N ARG A 274 14.18 13.20 -1.79
CA ARG A 274 13.31 13.52 -2.93
C ARG A 274 11.88 13.87 -2.48
N ALA A 275 11.34 13.20 -1.47
CA ALA A 275 10.05 13.58 -0.87
C ALA A 275 10.10 15.00 -0.28
N ALA A 276 11.20 15.37 0.38
CA ALA A 276 11.34 16.67 1.03
C ALA A 276 11.49 17.83 0.03
N THR A 277 12.24 17.62 -1.05
CA THR A 277 12.54 18.67 -2.04
C THR A 277 11.67 18.60 -3.30
N GLY A 278 10.76 17.63 -3.36
CA GLY A 278 9.94 17.35 -4.54
C GLY A 278 8.91 18.45 -4.85
N ASP A 279 8.40 18.42 -6.09
CA ASP A 279 7.31 19.30 -6.52
C ASP A 279 5.96 18.64 -6.19
N TRP A 280 5.22 19.22 -5.27
CA TRP A 280 3.99 18.64 -4.73
C TRP A 280 2.79 19.48 -5.11
N GLU A 281 1.79 18.84 -5.72
CA GLU A 281 0.48 19.43 -5.99
C GLU A 281 -0.53 18.97 -4.95
N SER A 282 -1.34 19.90 -4.43
CA SER A 282 -2.36 19.63 -3.42
C SER A 282 -3.75 19.48 -4.06
N PHE A 283 -4.48 18.46 -3.61
CA PHE A 283 -5.83 18.15 -4.00
C PHE A 283 -6.75 17.99 -2.78
N LYS A 284 -8.05 18.10 -3.01
CA LYS A 284 -9.04 17.85 -1.96
C LYS A 284 -9.09 16.36 -1.64
N ALA A 285 -8.85 15.99 -0.39
CA ALA A 285 -9.07 14.63 0.09
C ALA A 285 -10.59 14.35 0.21
N PRO A 286 -11.04 13.08 0.10
CA PRO A 286 -12.45 12.73 0.32
C PRO A 286 -12.93 13.04 1.74
N GLY A 287 -12.04 12.86 2.74
CA GLY A 287 -12.27 13.16 4.16
C GLY A 287 -11.52 14.40 4.64
N GLU A 288 -11.15 14.42 5.92
CA GLU A 288 -10.29 15.48 6.47
C GLU A 288 -8.86 15.41 5.95
N GLY A 289 -8.21 16.56 5.89
CA GLY A 289 -6.83 16.71 5.43
C GLY A 289 -6.73 17.13 3.96
N VAL A 290 -5.50 17.14 3.47
CA VAL A 290 -5.13 17.52 2.10
C VAL A 290 -4.36 16.36 1.48
N ASP A 291 -4.77 15.96 0.28
CA ASP A 291 -4.13 14.92 -0.51
C ASP A 291 -3.04 15.57 -1.37
N TRP A 292 -1.79 15.21 -1.13
CA TRP A 292 -0.64 15.73 -1.88
C TRP A 292 -0.12 14.66 -2.83
N ARG A 293 0.18 15.05 -4.06
CA ARG A 293 0.74 14.17 -5.09
C ARG A 293 2.05 14.74 -5.61
N LEU A 294 3.07 13.89 -5.71
CA LEU A 294 4.39 14.28 -6.20
C LEU A 294 4.41 14.26 -7.73
N GLU A 295 4.84 15.36 -8.33
CA GLU A 295 5.21 15.43 -9.74
C GLU A 295 6.69 15.11 -9.91
N ASP A 296 7.01 13.86 -10.26
CA ASP A 296 8.38 13.42 -10.51
C ASP A 296 8.42 12.33 -11.59
N ASP A 297 9.44 12.36 -12.44
CA ASP A 297 9.61 11.41 -13.56
C ASP A 297 10.11 10.03 -13.11
N GLN A 298 10.68 9.93 -11.91
CA GLN A 298 11.32 8.72 -11.38
C GLN A 298 10.56 8.13 -10.19
N MET A 299 9.66 8.88 -9.56
CA MET A 299 8.91 8.47 -8.37
C MET A 299 7.44 8.84 -8.49
N ALA A 300 6.56 7.88 -8.20
CA ALA A 300 5.17 8.15 -7.90
C ALA A 300 5.03 8.22 -6.37
N ALA A 301 4.45 9.30 -5.85
CA ALA A 301 4.27 9.45 -4.41
C ALA A 301 2.97 10.20 -4.07
N ALA A 302 2.45 9.89 -2.89
CA ALA A 302 1.27 10.52 -2.33
C ALA A 302 1.42 10.70 -0.81
N ALA A 303 0.81 11.76 -0.28
CA ALA A 303 0.76 11.99 1.16
C ALA A 303 -0.58 12.58 1.60
N LEU A 304 -1.12 12.07 2.71
CA LEU A 304 -2.24 12.71 3.39
C LEU A 304 -1.72 13.59 4.53
N VAL A 305 -1.98 14.90 4.44
CA VAL A 305 -1.53 15.88 5.43
C VAL A 305 -2.73 16.46 6.19
N TRP A 306 -2.75 16.28 7.51
CA TRP A 306 -3.77 16.84 8.39
C TRP A 306 -3.34 18.22 8.93
N GLN A 307 -4.22 19.21 8.76
CA GLN A 307 -4.05 20.60 9.21
C GLN A 307 -2.68 21.23 8.89
N GLU A 308 -2.13 20.93 7.70
CA GLU A 308 -0.82 21.42 7.23
C GLU A 308 0.38 21.09 8.16
N ARG A 309 0.20 20.15 9.10
CA ARG A 309 1.17 19.89 10.18
C ARG A 309 1.62 18.44 10.27
N VAL A 310 0.68 17.50 10.15
CA VAL A 310 0.97 16.08 10.37
C VAL A 310 0.79 15.32 9.07
N VAL A 311 1.85 14.67 8.61
CA VAL A 311 1.78 13.67 7.54
C VAL A 311 1.26 12.38 8.16
N VAL A 312 -0.01 12.06 7.89
CA VAL A 312 -0.68 10.85 8.40
C VAL A 312 -0.06 9.61 7.75
N HIS A 313 0.13 9.71 6.44
CA HIS A 313 0.77 8.69 5.62
C HIS A 313 1.46 9.34 4.43
N LEU A 314 2.64 8.83 4.08
CA LEU A 314 3.43 9.16 2.90
C LEU A 314 3.91 7.84 2.28
N GLN A 315 3.65 7.66 0.99
CA GLN A 315 4.10 6.50 0.23
C GLN A 315 4.90 6.96 -1.00
N LEU A 316 5.98 6.25 -1.31
CA LEU A 316 6.84 6.51 -2.46
C LEU A 316 7.16 5.21 -3.20
N PHE A 317 6.99 5.21 -4.51
CA PHE A 317 7.30 4.08 -5.38
C PHE A 317 8.12 4.55 -6.59
N PRO A 318 9.24 3.89 -6.91
CA PRO A 318 9.94 4.17 -8.15
C PRO A 318 9.06 3.91 -9.36
N LYS A 319 9.09 4.82 -10.33
CA LYS A 319 8.52 4.62 -11.65
C LYS A 319 9.44 3.70 -12.42
N TRP A 320 9.02 2.46 -12.63
CA TRP A 320 9.71 1.59 -13.58
C TRP A 320 9.31 2.05 -14.99
N GLY A 321 10.11 2.94 -15.57
CA GLY A 321 10.00 3.30 -16.99
C GLY A 321 9.96 2.02 -17.84
N GLY A 322 9.24 2.07 -18.97
CA GLY A 322 8.91 0.94 -19.85
C GLY A 322 10.06 0.15 -20.48
N GLN A 323 11.22 0.06 -19.83
CA GLN A 323 12.37 -0.78 -20.20
C GLN A 323 12.71 -1.87 -19.17
N VAL A 324 12.19 -1.83 -17.94
CA VAL A 324 12.19 -3.04 -17.10
C VAL A 324 10.82 -3.68 -17.22
N GLY A 325 10.60 -4.31 -18.37
CA GLY A 325 9.54 -5.28 -18.51
C GLY A 325 9.79 -6.40 -17.50
N TYR A 326 9.13 -6.33 -16.34
CA TYR A 326 8.68 -7.55 -15.70
C TYR A 326 7.69 -8.21 -16.67
N ARG A 327 8.24 -8.91 -17.67
CA ARG A 327 7.53 -9.87 -18.50
C ARG A 327 7.84 -11.22 -17.87
N PRO A 328 6.96 -11.78 -17.02
CA PRO A 328 7.11 -13.19 -16.68
C PRO A 328 7.12 -13.98 -18.00
N ARG A 329 8.01 -14.96 -18.12
CA ARG A 329 8.00 -15.89 -19.25
C ARG A 329 6.67 -16.64 -19.23
N ILE A 330 5.67 -16.13 -19.95
CA ILE A 330 4.42 -16.84 -20.19
C ILE A 330 4.73 -17.96 -21.17
N HIS A 331 4.94 -19.18 -20.67
CA HIS A 331 4.80 -20.36 -21.51
C HIS A 331 3.31 -20.57 -21.77
N ARG A 332 2.83 -20.04 -22.90
CA ARG A 332 1.54 -20.49 -23.46
C ARG A 332 1.70 -21.97 -23.80
N GLN A 333 1.22 -22.85 -22.92
CA GLN A 333 0.90 -24.21 -23.35
C GLN A 333 -0.31 -24.09 -24.26
N HIS A 334 -0.09 -24.26 -25.56
CA HIS A 334 -1.16 -24.50 -26.51
C HIS A 334 -1.87 -25.79 -26.09
N PHE A 335 -3.04 -25.66 -25.47
CA PHE A 335 -4.02 -26.74 -25.46
C PHE A 335 -4.51 -26.89 -26.90
N GLY A 336 -3.94 -27.86 -27.60
CA GLY A 336 -4.44 -28.28 -28.91
C GLY A 336 -5.84 -28.86 -28.73
N ASP A 337 -6.78 -28.33 -29.50
CA ASP A 337 -8.08 -28.94 -29.74
C ASP A 337 -7.89 -30.40 -30.14
N ARG A 338 -8.37 -31.32 -29.29
CA ARG A 338 -8.70 -32.67 -29.73
C ARG A 338 -10.22 -32.75 -29.86
N ARG A 339 -10.65 -32.78 -31.13
CA ARG A 339 -11.94 -33.28 -31.56
C ARG A 339 -12.11 -34.75 -31.20
#